data_AF-A0A534ABU1-F1
#
_entry.id   AF-A0A534ABU1-F1
#
_cell.length_a   1.000
_cell.length_b   1.000
_cell.length_c   1.000
_cell.angle_alpha   90.00
_cell.angle_beta   90.00
_cell.angle_gamma   90.00
#
_symmetry.space_group_name_H-M   'P 1'
#
loop_
_entity.id
_entity.type
_entity.pdbx_description
1 polymer ?
#
loop_
_entity_poly.entity_id
_entity_poly.type
_entity_poly.pdbx_seq_one_letter_code
_entity_poly.pdbx_strand_id
1 'polypeptide(L)' 'MSELTREPQIPLREIVAYFAKLGWLAFGGPVGQIGLMHLEVVERRGWLSEEEFLRA' A
#
# COMPACT_ATOMS: atom_id res chain seq x y z
N MET A 1 37.01 23.35 -7.35
CA MET A 1 37.28 22.48 -6.18
C MET A 1 36.05 21.63 -6.01
N SER A 2 36.19 20.32 -6.22
CA SER A 2 35.14 19.31 -6.19
C SER A 2 34.11 19.52 -5.07
N GLU A 3 32.87 19.86 -5.43
CA GLU A 3 31.73 19.53 -4.57
C GLU A 3 31.68 18.00 -4.54
N LEU A 4 32.25 17.42 -3.47
CA LEU A 4 32.05 16.02 -3.17
C LEU A 4 30.54 15.85 -2.99
N THR A 5 29.88 15.32 -4.01
CA THR A 5 28.58 14.64 -3.86
C THR A 5 28.82 13.55 -2.83
N ARG A 6 28.60 13.87 -1.55
CA ARG A 6 28.60 12.87 -0.50
C ARG A 6 27.40 12.00 -0.78
N GLU A 7 27.65 10.85 -1.39
CA GLU A 7 26.67 9.78 -1.50
C GLU A 7 26.05 9.59 -0.12
N PRO A 8 24.72 9.80 0.03
CA PRO A 8 24.07 9.65 1.31
C PRO A 8 24.26 8.20 1.77
N GLN A 9 25.04 8.02 2.83
CA GLN A 9 25.25 6.69 3.41
C GLN A 9 24.01 6.32 4.22
N ILE A 10 23.01 5.75 3.54
CA ILE A 10 21.78 5.29 4.19
C ILE A 10 22.11 3.97 4.91
N PRO A 11 22.01 3.93 6.26
CA PRO A 11 22.26 2.71 7.00
C PRO A 11 21.18 1.66 6.70
N LEU A 12 21.57 0.39 6.55
CA LEU A 12 20.65 -0.70 6.22
C LEU A 12 19.44 -0.79 7.16
N ARG A 13 19.61 -0.45 8.45
CA ARG A 13 18.52 -0.40 9.44
C ARG A 13 17.38 0.54 9.04
N GLU A 14 17.69 1.64 8.37
CA GLU A 14 16.73 2.67 7.99
C GLU A 14 15.90 2.19 6.79
N ILE A 15 16.56 1.50 5.84
CA ILE A 15 15.90 0.81 4.72
C ILE A 15 14.95 -0.26 5.26
N VAL A 16 15.43 -1.14 6.14
CA VAL A 16 14.62 -2.23 6.73
C VAL A 16 13.44 -1.67 7.54
N ALA A 17 13.66 -0.64 8.37
CA ALA A 17 12.59 0.00 9.14
C ALA A 17 11.54 0.67 8.25
N TYR A 18 11.97 1.31 7.16
CA TYR A 18 11.07 1.90 6.18
C TYR A 18 10.18 0.83 5.53
N PHE A 19 10.77 -0.24 4.99
CA PHE A 19 10.00 -1.32 4.36
C PHE A 19 9.16 -2.12 5.35
N ALA A 20 9.59 -2.29 6.60
CA ALA A 20 8.78 -2.90 7.65
C ALA A 20 7.55 -2.04 7.99
N LYS A 21 7.72 -0.71 8.12
CA LYS A 21 6.62 0.24 8.32
C LYS A 21 5.68 0.28 7.11
N LEU A 22 6.23 0.27 5.91
CA LEU A 22 5.47 0.19 4.66
C LEU A 22 4.70 -1.13 4.58
N GLY A 23 5.31 -2.25 4.93
CA GLY A 23 4.68 -3.56 5.01
C GLY A 23 3.57 -3.61 6.06
N TRP A 24 3.75 -2.97 7.22
CA TRP A 24 2.72 -2.87 8.26
C TRP A 24 1.55 -1.96 7.85
N LEU A 25 1.82 -0.85 7.17
CA LEU A 25 0.80 0.03 6.60
C LEU A 25 0.11 -0.59 5.38
N ALA A 26 0.81 -1.44 4.63
CA ALA A 26 0.30 -2.20 3.50
C ALA A 26 -0.44 -3.48 3.92
N PHE A 27 -0.16 -4.03 5.12
CA PHE A 27 -0.94 -5.09 5.74
C PHE A 27 -2.31 -4.53 6.14
N GLY A 28 -3.21 -4.51 5.16
CA GLY A 28 -4.52 -3.84 5.23
C GLY A 28 -4.58 -2.45 4.60
N GLY A 29 -3.56 -2.03 3.83
CA GLY A 29 -3.52 -0.74 3.11
C GLY A 29 -4.58 -0.62 2.00
N PRO A 30 -4.41 0.24 0.97
CA PRO A 30 -5.42 0.44 -0.09
C PRO A 30 -5.96 -0.87 -0.68
N VAL A 31 -5.11 -1.90 -0.81
CA VAL A 31 -5.49 -3.25 -1.27
C VAL A 31 -6.46 -3.94 -0.30
N GLY A 32 -6.22 -3.86 1.00
CA GLY A 32 -7.12 -4.39 2.02
C GLY A 32 -8.43 -3.58 2.11
N GLN A 33 -8.36 -2.26 1.91
CA GLN A 33 -9.54 -1.40 1.83
C GLN A 33 -10.41 -1.72 0.61
N ILE A 34 -9.81 -2.03 -0.54
CA ILE A 34 -10.54 -2.48 -1.75
C ILE A 34 -11.21 -3.83 -1.49
N GLY A 35 -10.51 -4.79 -0.85
CA GLY A 35 -11.10 -6.07 -0.47
C GLY A 35 -12.28 -5.92 0.51
N LEU A 36 -12.16 -5.02 1.48
CA LEU A 36 -13.26 -4.67 2.40
C LEU A 36 -14.41 -3.97 1.67
N MET A 37 -14.12 -3.08 0.73
CA MET A 37 -15.14 -2.43 -0.10
C MET A 37 -15.88 -3.46 -0.96
N HIS A 38 -15.18 -4.42 -1.57
CA HIS A 38 -15.81 -5.50 -2.32
C HIS A 38 -16.77 -6.30 -1.43
N LEU A 39 -16.30 -6.78 -0.28
CA LEU A 39 -17.09 -7.53 0.69
C LEU A 39 -18.34 -6.75 1.14
N GLU A 40 -18.19 -5.45 1.41
CA GLU A 40 -19.29 -4.65 1.94
C GLU A 40 -20.29 -4.23 0.84
N VAL A 41 -19.79 -3.80 -0.33
CA VAL A 41 -20.60 -3.23 -1.42
C VAL A 41 -21.24 -4.30 -2.29
N VAL A 42 -20.50 -5.37 -2.61
CA VAL A 42 -20.97 -6.46 -3.48
C VAL A 42 -21.65 -7.54 -2.65
N GLU A 43 -20.93 -8.14 -1.69
CA GLU A 43 -21.44 -9.33 -0.99
C GLU A 43 -22.50 -9.00 0.08
N ARG A 44 -22.24 -8.00 0.94
CA ARG A 44 -23.14 -7.69 2.06
C ARG A 44 -24.33 -6.80 1.69
N ARG A 45 -24.09 -5.77 0.88
CA ARG A 45 -25.12 -4.76 0.55
C ARG A 45 -25.77 -4.96 -0.82
N GLY A 46 -25.12 -5.67 -1.73
CA GLY A 46 -25.62 -5.90 -3.09
C GLY A 46 -25.83 -4.61 -3.88
N TRP A 47 -25.03 -3.58 -3.62
CA TRP A 47 -25.11 -2.28 -4.28
C TRP A 47 -24.47 -2.28 -5.67
N LEU A 48 -23.46 -3.13 -5.88
CA LEU A 48 -22.81 -3.36 -7.17
C LEU A 48 -22.72 -4.86 -7.40
N SER A 49 -22.83 -5.28 -8.65
CA SER A 49 -22.41 -6.61 -9.06
C SER A 49 -20.88 -6.70 -9.12
N GLU A 50 -20.34 -7.92 -9.05
CA GLU A 50 -18.90 -8.18 -9.05
C GLU A 50 -18.21 -7.56 -10.28
N GLU A 51 -18.85 -7.61 -11.45
CA GLU A 51 -18.35 -7.03 -12.68
C GLU A 51 -18.38 -5.49 -12.70
N GLU A 52 -19.31 -4.87 -11.98
CA GLU A 52 -19.37 -3.40 -11.85
C GLU A 52 -18.29 -2.89 -10.90
N PHE A 53 -18.00 -3.62 -9.82
CA PHE A 53 -16.93 -3.28 -8.88
C PHE A 53 -15.53 -3.39 -9.52
N LEU A 54 -15.31 -4.38 -10.38
CA LEU A 54 -14.01 -4.58 -11.06
C LEU A 54 -13.77 -3.63 -12.25
N ARG A 55 -14.82 -2.96 -12.75
CA ARG A 55 -14.74 -1.98 -13.85
C ARG A 55 -14.52 -0.54 -13.36
N ALA A 56 -14.75 -0.27 -12.07
CA ALA A 56 -14.57 1.03 -11.43
C ALA A 56 -13.11 1.25 -11.00
#